data_AF-A0A367Q3R9-F1
#
_entry.id   AF-A0A367Q3R9-F1
#
_cell.length_a   1.000
_cell.length_b   1.000
_cell.length_c   1.000
_cell.angle_alpha   90.00
_cell.angle_beta   90.00
_cell.angle_gamma   90.00
#
_symmetry.space_group_name_H-M   'P 1'
#
loop_
_entity.id
_entity.type
_entity.pdbx_description
1 polymer ?
#
loop_
_entity_poly.entity_id
_entity_poly.type
_entity_poly.pdbx_seq_one_letter_code
_entity_poly.pdbx_strand_id
1 'polypeptide(L)'
;MLTLEKTSALPYNVLNESIKETFTAIDRFEWQALEEILQMREKQLYREAGHKSFEQYCQAELAAWGGYRRINQLLGAKEVIDAADELGEHIKNERQARSRMRLVKEPEKLKAAVAIALKDNPSPSESDFAAAANKVVPRLLRKKPVVEEPLVPEIQEPMVPQQTPAEGDPCDCALVIGLGSIVAHADTYSALYVQKGKVIEDLGDEVVVAWEHWQDKPKKTDRYFKDDLRFWQETNQ
;
A
#
# COMPACT_ATOMS: atom_id res chain seq x y z
N MET A 1 44.82 -18.33 27.61
CA MET A 1 44.24 -16.97 27.73
C MET A 1 43.67 -16.59 26.37
N LEU A 2 42.42 -16.94 26.09
CA LEU A 2 41.72 -16.55 24.88
C LEU A 2 41.06 -15.19 25.17
N THR A 3 41.59 -14.14 24.55
CA THR A 3 41.02 -12.80 24.62
C THR A 3 39.74 -12.77 23.79
N LEU A 4 38.60 -12.58 24.45
CA LEU A 4 37.35 -12.21 23.78
C LEU A 4 37.56 -10.87 23.07
N GLU A 5 37.58 -10.89 21.74
CA GLU A 5 37.46 -9.66 20.95
C GLU A 5 36.09 -9.05 21.20
N LYS A 6 36.11 -7.87 21.83
CA LYS A 6 34.95 -7.04 22.05
C LYS A 6 34.48 -6.54 20.68
N THR A 7 33.45 -7.17 20.13
CA THR A 7 32.79 -6.74 18.89
C THR A 7 32.21 -5.34 19.14
N SER A 8 32.96 -4.29 18.82
CA SER A 8 32.44 -2.93 18.84
C SER A 8 31.33 -2.87 17.81
N ALA A 9 30.09 -2.65 18.25
CA ALA A 9 28.95 -2.47 17.36
C ALA A 9 29.29 -1.40 16.31
N LEU A 10 29.14 -1.75 15.04
CA LEU A 10 29.33 -0.82 13.94
C LEU A 10 28.43 0.42 14.17
N PRO A 11 28.92 1.63 13.89
CA PRO A 11 28.14 2.84 14.10
C PRO A 11 26.87 2.80 13.25
N TYR A 12 25.72 3.10 13.88
CA TYR A 12 24.39 3.01 13.26
C TYR A 12 24.27 3.83 11.96
N ASN A 13 25.04 4.92 11.81
CA ASN A 13 25.06 5.72 10.59
C ASN A 13 25.59 4.92 9.38
N VAL A 14 26.62 4.10 9.58
CA VAL A 14 27.19 3.23 8.52
C VAL A 14 26.21 2.11 8.18
N LEU A 15 25.51 1.55 9.18
CA LEU A 15 24.44 0.58 8.95
C LEU A 15 23.29 1.20 8.15
N ASN A 16 22.87 2.43 8.49
CA ASN A 16 21.79 3.12 7.81
C ASN A 16 22.16 3.48 6.36
N GLU A 17 23.39 3.91 6.10
CA GLU A 17 23.91 4.11 4.73
C GLU A 17 23.89 2.80 3.94
N SER A 18 24.42 1.71 4.50
CA SER A 18 24.41 0.39 3.87
C SER A 18 22.99 -0.13 3.60
N ILE A 19 22.05 0.09 4.53
CA ILE A 19 20.63 -0.28 4.36
C ILE A 19 20.01 0.54 3.23
N LYS A 20 20.27 1.85 3.15
CA LYS A 20 19.79 2.71 2.05
C LYS A 20 20.36 2.29 0.71
N GLU A 21 21.64 1.93 0.65
CA GLU A 21 22.27 1.40 -0.56
C GLU A 21 21.62 0.09 -0.99
N THR A 22 21.31 -0.79 -0.03
CA THR A 22 20.62 -2.06 -0.28
C THR A 22 19.23 -1.83 -0.87
N PHE A 23 18.42 -0.95 -0.26
CA PHE A 23 17.11 -0.60 -0.83
C PHE A 23 17.22 0.04 -2.21
N THR A 24 18.20 0.93 -2.42
CA THR A 24 18.44 1.57 -3.73
C THR A 24 18.86 0.55 -4.80
N ALA A 25 19.59 -0.50 -4.40
CA ALA A 25 19.91 -1.61 -5.29
C ALA A 25 18.66 -2.41 -5.62
N ILE A 26 17.81 -2.71 -4.64
CA ILE A 26 16.56 -3.44 -4.90
C ILE A 26 15.62 -2.64 -5.79
N ASP A 27 15.42 -1.34 -5.54
CA ASP A 27 14.59 -0.48 -6.40
C ASP A 27 15.10 -0.53 -7.86
N ARG A 28 16.42 -0.47 -8.07
CA ARG A 28 17.02 -0.62 -9.40
C ARG A 28 16.74 -1.98 -10.03
N PHE A 29 16.85 -3.06 -9.27
CA PHE A 29 16.52 -4.41 -9.75
C PHE A 29 15.03 -4.53 -10.10
N GLU A 30 14.13 -3.97 -9.29
CA GLU A 30 12.70 -3.93 -9.61
C GLU A 30 12.45 -3.20 -10.94
N TRP A 31 13.10 -2.05 -11.17
CA TRP A 31 12.97 -1.30 -12.43
C TRP A 31 13.50 -2.05 -13.65
N GLN A 32 14.63 -2.75 -13.51
CA GLN A 32 15.16 -3.58 -14.59
C GLN A 32 14.23 -4.76 -14.91
N ALA A 33 13.75 -5.47 -13.88
CA ALA A 33 12.82 -6.57 -14.06
C ALA A 33 11.49 -6.12 -14.70
N LEU A 34 11.02 -4.91 -14.40
CA LEU A 34 9.81 -4.36 -15.02
C LEU A 34 9.93 -4.13 -16.52
N GLU A 35 11.10 -3.70 -16.99
CA GLU A 35 11.35 -3.52 -18.42
C GLU A 35 11.26 -4.85 -19.17
N GLU A 36 11.83 -5.91 -18.60
CA GLU A 36 11.73 -7.26 -19.16
C GLU A 36 10.29 -7.77 -19.15
N ILE A 37 9.57 -7.56 -18.05
CA ILE A 37 8.16 -7.94 -17.92
C ILE A 37 7.27 -7.18 -18.93
N LEU A 38 7.55 -5.90 -19.19
CA LEU A 38 6.89 -5.12 -20.24
C LEU A 38 7.14 -5.73 -21.61
N GLN A 39 8.39 -6.02 -21.94
CA GLN A 39 8.72 -6.65 -23.22
C GLN A 39 8.05 -8.01 -23.37
N MET A 40 7.97 -8.82 -22.30
CA MET A 40 7.23 -10.08 -22.31
C MET A 40 5.74 -9.89 -22.58
N ARG A 41 5.13 -8.85 -22.01
CA ARG A 41 3.72 -8.49 -22.24
C ARG A 41 3.49 -8.06 -23.69
N GLU A 42 4.32 -7.15 -24.20
CA GLU A 42 4.19 -6.56 -25.54
C GLU A 42 4.44 -7.58 -26.65
N LYS A 43 5.48 -8.40 -26.51
CA LYS A 43 5.81 -9.48 -27.45
C LYS A 43 4.95 -10.73 -27.25
N GLN A 44 4.08 -10.72 -26.25
CA GLN A 44 3.21 -11.84 -25.88
C GLN A 44 3.95 -13.16 -25.61
N LEU A 45 5.19 -13.09 -25.11
CA LEU A 45 6.04 -14.26 -24.84
C LEU A 45 5.42 -15.21 -23.80
N TYR A 46 4.55 -14.69 -22.93
CA TYR A 46 3.77 -15.51 -22.01
C TYR A 46 2.91 -16.58 -22.71
N ARG A 47 2.55 -16.37 -23.98
CA ARG A 47 1.83 -17.37 -24.80
C ARG A 47 2.74 -18.52 -25.21
N GLU A 48 4.01 -18.25 -25.48
CA GLU A 48 5.02 -19.27 -25.80
C GLU A 48 5.28 -20.17 -24.60
N ALA A 49 5.22 -19.61 -23.38
CA ALA A 49 5.26 -20.35 -22.12
C ALA A 49 3.94 -21.09 -21.78
N GLY A 50 2.91 -21.03 -22.65
CA GLY A 50 1.66 -21.77 -22.48
C GLY A 50 0.59 -21.07 -21.64
N HIS A 51 0.78 -19.80 -21.26
CA HIS A 51 -0.24 -19.04 -20.53
C HIS A 51 -1.22 -18.35 -21.49
N LYS A 52 -2.51 -18.35 -21.13
CA LYS A 52 -3.58 -17.78 -21.96
C LYS A 52 -3.61 -16.25 -21.93
N SER A 53 -3.17 -15.67 -20.80
CA SER A 53 -3.10 -14.24 -20.59
C SER A 53 -1.85 -13.86 -19.81
N PHE A 54 -1.45 -12.60 -19.94
CA PHE A 54 -0.35 -12.03 -19.17
C PHE A 54 -0.64 -12.07 -17.65
N GLU A 55 -1.89 -11.83 -17.27
CA GLU A 55 -2.35 -11.98 -15.88
C GLU A 55 -2.13 -13.40 -15.35
N GLN A 56 -2.48 -14.42 -16.14
CA GLN A 56 -2.28 -15.81 -15.75
C GLN A 56 -0.78 -16.12 -15.59
N TYR A 57 0.06 -15.61 -16.47
CA TYR A 57 1.52 -15.73 -16.35
C TYR A 57 2.02 -15.07 -15.06
N CYS A 58 1.67 -13.82 -14.79
CA CYS A 58 2.10 -13.14 -13.57
C CYS A 58 1.58 -13.85 -12.31
N GLN A 59 0.35 -14.38 -12.34
CA GLN A 59 -0.20 -15.11 -11.21
C GLN A 59 0.44 -16.48 -11.01
N ALA A 60 0.94 -17.13 -12.06
CA ALA A 60 1.62 -18.41 -11.96
C ALA A 60 3.09 -18.26 -11.56
N GLU A 61 3.84 -17.42 -12.29
CA GLU A 61 5.30 -17.32 -12.17
C GLU A 61 5.75 -16.28 -11.14
N LEU A 62 4.93 -15.25 -10.90
CA LEU A 62 5.29 -14.11 -10.05
C LEU A 62 4.45 -14.04 -8.78
N ALA A 63 3.71 -15.10 -8.42
CA ALA A 63 2.89 -15.14 -7.20
C ALA A 63 3.68 -14.81 -5.93
N ALA A 64 4.90 -15.35 -5.79
CA ALA A 64 5.78 -15.07 -4.65
C ALA A 64 6.18 -13.59 -4.54
N TRP A 65 6.05 -12.84 -5.64
CA TRP A 65 6.35 -11.42 -5.76
C TRP A 65 5.07 -10.55 -5.80
N GLY A 66 3.92 -11.10 -5.42
CA GLY A 66 2.64 -10.38 -5.38
C GLY A 66 1.79 -10.51 -6.64
N GLY A 67 2.21 -11.35 -7.59
CA GLY A 67 1.44 -11.75 -8.76
C GLY A 67 1.08 -10.59 -9.70
N TYR A 68 -0.01 -10.77 -10.45
CA TYR A 68 -0.44 -9.79 -11.46
C TYR A 68 -0.69 -8.41 -10.87
N ARG A 69 -1.27 -8.34 -9.67
CA ARG A 69 -1.57 -7.07 -9.00
C ARG A 69 -0.32 -6.24 -8.78
N ARG A 70 0.72 -6.82 -8.18
CA ARG A 70 1.97 -6.11 -7.88
C ARG A 70 2.66 -5.66 -9.17
N ILE A 71 2.70 -6.52 -10.18
CA ILE A 71 3.24 -6.16 -11.49
C ILE A 71 2.45 -4.99 -12.09
N ASN A 72 1.12 -5.02 -12.08
CA ASN A 72 0.32 -3.95 -12.64
C ASN A 72 0.50 -2.61 -11.89
N GLN A 73 0.69 -2.65 -10.57
CA GLN A 73 1.04 -1.46 -9.78
C GLN A 73 2.39 -0.86 -10.21
N LEU A 74 3.40 -1.71 -10.35
CA LEU A 74 4.73 -1.29 -10.77
C LEU A 74 4.75 -0.74 -12.20
N LEU A 75 4.00 -1.36 -13.12
CA LEU A 75 3.80 -0.85 -14.48
C LEU A 75 3.11 0.52 -14.47
N GLY A 76 2.06 0.67 -13.65
CA GLY A 76 1.38 1.96 -13.48
C GLY A 76 2.28 3.05 -12.88
N ALA A 77 3.19 2.69 -11.98
CA ALA A 77 4.18 3.63 -11.46
C ALA A 77 5.20 4.06 -12.51
N LYS A 78 5.63 3.14 -13.39
CA LYS A 78 6.47 3.48 -14.54
C LYS A 78 5.77 4.50 -15.44
N GLU A 79 4.49 4.27 -15.77
CA GLU A 79 3.70 5.21 -16.57
C GLU A 79 3.62 6.61 -15.95
N VAL A 80 3.53 6.70 -14.61
CA VAL A 80 3.57 7.98 -13.89
C VAL A 80 4.92 8.67 -14.03
N ILE A 81 6.02 7.92 -13.93
CA ILE A 81 7.38 8.48 -14.09
C ILE A 81 7.56 8.99 -15.51
N ASP A 82 7.23 8.16 -16.50
CA ASP A 82 7.35 8.50 -17.92
C ASP A 82 6.47 9.73 -18.28
N ALA A 83 5.25 9.81 -17.73
CA ALA A 83 4.36 10.96 -17.95
C ALA A 83 4.81 12.24 -17.20
N ALA A 84 5.57 12.10 -16.11
CA ALA A 84 6.12 13.22 -15.37
C ALA A 84 7.40 13.80 -16.00
N ASP A 85 7.96 13.14 -17.01
CA ASP A 85 9.11 13.61 -17.79
C ASP A 85 10.34 13.87 -16.90
N GLU A 86 11.07 14.97 -17.07
CA GLU A 86 12.19 15.38 -16.20
C GLU A 86 11.85 15.37 -14.69
N LEU A 87 10.59 15.64 -14.32
CA LEU A 87 10.16 15.60 -12.91
C LEU A 87 9.96 14.18 -12.38
N GLY A 88 9.96 13.17 -13.26
CA GLY A 88 9.88 11.76 -12.93
C GLY A 88 11.07 11.26 -12.12
N GLU A 89 12.26 11.85 -12.28
CA GLU A 89 13.48 11.49 -11.51
C GLU A 89 13.31 11.68 -9.99
N HIS A 90 12.36 12.54 -9.60
CA HIS A 90 12.05 12.79 -8.19
C HIS A 90 11.11 11.76 -7.57
N ILE A 91 10.55 10.84 -8.37
CA ILE A 91 9.70 9.74 -7.95
C ILE A 91 10.59 8.50 -7.81
N LYS A 92 10.94 8.17 -6.57
CA LYS A 92 11.96 7.14 -6.27
C LYS A 92 11.40 5.74 -6.19
N ASN A 93 10.11 5.59 -5.89
CA ASN A 93 9.49 4.29 -5.73
C ASN A 93 8.02 4.27 -6.18
N GLU A 94 7.49 3.06 -6.34
CA GLU A 94 6.10 2.82 -6.76
C GLU A 94 5.08 3.45 -5.81
N ARG A 95 5.34 3.48 -4.51
CA ARG A 95 4.43 4.08 -3.51
C ARG A 95 4.23 5.57 -3.74
N GLN A 96 5.32 6.31 -4.01
CA GLN A 96 5.27 7.72 -4.36
C GLN A 96 4.51 7.98 -5.67
N ALA A 97 4.59 7.06 -6.62
CA ALA A 97 3.90 7.15 -7.91
C ALA A 97 2.40 6.80 -7.81
N ARG A 98 2.01 5.88 -6.92
CA ARG A 98 0.65 5.32 -6.83
C ARG A 98 -0.44 6.38 -6.67
N SER A 99 -0.21 7.37 -5.80
CA SER A 99 -1.15 8.48 -5.56
C SER A 99 -1.46 9.33 -6.80
N ARG A 100 -0.62 9.20 -7.83
CA ARG A 100 -0.61 10.01 -9.06
C ARG A 100 -1.04 9.27 -10.31
N MET A 101 -1.27 7.96 -10.24
CA MET A 101 -1.70 7.15 -11.40
C MET A 101 -2.93 7.74 -12.12
N ARG A 102 -3.85 8.36 -11.37
CA ARG A 102 -5.02 9.04 -11.94
C ARG A 102 -4.68 10.25 -12.84
N LEU A 103 -3.51 10.87 -12.62
CA LEU A 103 -3.05 12.06 -13.33
C LEU A 103 -2.20 11.72 -14.56
N VAL A 104 -1.93 10.43 -14.82
CA VAL A 104 -1.15 10.00 -16.01
C VAL A 104 -1.80 10.49 -17.30
N LYS A 105 -3.14 10.50 -17.35
CA LYS A 105 -3.92 11.01 -18.50
C LYS A 105 -3.94 12.55 -18.59
N GLU A 106 -3.43 13.24 -17.57
CA GLU A 106 -3.39 14.68 -17.43
C GLU A 106 -1.96 15.13 -17.05
N PRO A 107 -0.97 14.94 -17.95
CA PRO A 107 0.45 15.08 -17.62
C PRO A 107 0.82 16.47 -17.10
N GLU A 108 0.15 17.53 -17.56
CA GLU A 108 0.33 18.90 -17.05
C GLU A 108 -0.02 19.01 -15.56
N LYS A 109 -1.12 18.37 -15.13
CA LYS A 109 -1.53 18.36 -13.72
C LYS A 109 -0.63 17.46 -12.87
N LEU A 110 -0.13 16.38 -13.46
CA LEU A 110 0.88 15.52 -12.84
C LEU A 110 2.16 16.32 -12.56
N LYS A 111 2.73 16.99 -13.57
CA LYS A 111 3.92 17.83 -13.46
C LYS A 111 3.73 18.93 -12.40
N ALA A 112 2.57 19.60 -12.40
CA ALA A 112 2.24 20.61 -11.38
C ALA A 112 2.20 20.01 -9.96
N ALA A 113 1.61 18.81 -9.78
CA ALA A 113 1.57 18.14 -8.49
C ALA A 113 2.98 17.70 -8.03
N VAL A 114 3.88 17.35 -8.94
CA VAL A 114 5.28 17.05 -8.60
C VAL A 114 6.02 18.31 -8.17
N ALA A 115 5.87 19.40 -8.93
CA ALA A 115 6.50 20.68 -8.61
C ALA A 115 6.04 21.24 -7.25
N ILE A 116 4.74 21.16 -6.94
CA ILE A 116 4.20 21.62 -5.65
C ILE A 116 4.83 20.85 -4.48
N ALA A 117 4.92 19.53 -4.59
CA ALA A 117 5.49 18.72 -3.52
C ALA A 117 6.98 19.00 -3.33
N LEU A 118 7.74 19.17 -4.41
CA LEU A 118 9.17 19.53 -4.35
C LEU A 118 9.40 20.92 -3.76
N LYS A 119 8.50 21.86 -4.05
CA LYS A 119 8.54 23.21 -3.47
C LYS A 119 8.26 23.19 -1.97
N ASP A 120 7.31 22.38 -1.53
CA ASP A 120 6.92 22.26 -0.13
C ASP A 120 7.94 21.43 0.67
N ASN A 121 8.56 20.41 0.04
CA ASN A 121 9.58 19.56 0.63
C ASN A 121 10.61 19.11 -0.44
N PRO A 122 11.91 19.43 -0.30
CA PRO A 122 12.94 19.04 -1.27
C PRO A 122 13.20 17.52 -1.35
N SER A 123 12.75 16.75 -0.34
CA SER A 123 12.76 15.28 -0.37
C SER A 123 11.36 14.76 -0.03
N PRO A 124 10.40 14.88 -0.96
CA PRO A 124 8.99 14.63 -0.71
C PRO A 124 8.71 13.15 -0.41
N SER A 125 7.89 12.93 0.62
CA SER A 125 7.35 11.63 0.98
C SER A 125 6.11 11.28 0.12
N GLU A 126 5.62 10.05 0.24
CA GLU A 126 4.36 9.64 -0.38
C GLU A 126 3.19 10.57 0.00
N SER A 127 3.08 10.94 1.28
CA SER A 127 2.01 11.84 1.76
C SER A 127 2.13 13.25 1.18
N ASP A 128 3.36 13.75 0.98
CA ASP A 128 3.58 15.07 0.38
C ASP A 128 3.10 15.08 -1.07
N PHE A 129 3.41 14.00 -1.80
CA PHE A 129 2.95 13.81 -3.17
C PHE A 129 1.43 13.64 -3.28
N ALA A 130 0.81 12.90 -2.35
CA ALA A 130 -0.64 12.77 -2.31
C ALA A 130 -1.34 14.10 -1.98
N ALA A 131 -0.82 14.87 -1.02
CA ALA A 131 -1.33 16.18 -0.66
C ALA A 131 -1.25 17.15 -1.86
N ALA A 132 -0.12 17.19 -2.54
CA ALA A 132 0.05 18.01 -3.74
C ALA A 132 -0.89 17.58 -4.88
N ALA A 133 -1.04 16.27 -5.12
CA ALA A 133 -1.98 15.76 -6.11
C ALA A 133 -3.44 16.14 -5.79
N ASN A 134 -3.82 16.23 -4.51
CA ASN A 134 -5.14 16.69 -4.08
C ASN A 134 -5.32 18.21 -4.19
N LYS A 135 -4.25 19.00 -4.11
CA LYS A 135 -4.31 20.45 -4.38
C LYS A 135 -4.64 20.71 -5.86
N VAL A 136 -4.03 19.95 -6.77
CA VAL A 136 -4.20 20.13 -8.22
C VAL A 136 -5.50 19.52 -8.72
N VAL A 137 -5.83 18.31 -8.26
CA VAL A 137 -7.09 17.63 -8.57
C VAL A 137 -7.69 17.15 -7.27
N PRO A 138 -8.58 17.95 -6.65
CA PRO A 138 -9.26 17.55 -5.43
C PRO A 138 -9.99 16.22 -5.63
N ARG A 139 -9.75 15.27 -4.72
CA ARG A 139 -10.70 14.15 -4.57
C ARG A 139 -12.01 14.78 -4.11
N LEU A 140 -13.09 14.55 -4.86
CA LEU A 140 -14.41 14.80 -4.34
C LEU A 140 -14.58 13.90 -3.11
N LEU A 141 -14.40 14.47 -1.92
CA LEU A 141 -14.81 13.84 -0.69
C LEU A 141 -16.31 13.58 -0.84
N ARG A 142 -16.72 12.32 -0.91
CA ARG A 142 -18.12 11.98 -0.69
C ARG A 142 -18.47 12.56 0.68
N LYS A 143 -19.41 13.51 0.73
CA LYS A 143 -19.90 14.07 1.99
C LYS A 143 -20.34 12.90 2.86
N LYS A 144 -19.72 12.74 4.04
CA LYS A 144 -20.25 11.85 5.06
C LYS A 144 -21.70 12.28 5.32
N PRO A 145 -22.69 11.38 5.29
CA PRO A 145 -23.96 11.70 5.92
C PRO A 145 -23.64 12.01 7.39
N VAL A 146 -24.08 13.17 7.85
CA VAL A 146 -24.08 13.50 9.28
C VAL A 146 -25.01 12.49 9.92
N VAL A 147 -24.45 11.43 10.49
CA VAL A 147 -25.19 10.57 11.41
C VAL A 147 -25.29 11.41 12.67
N GLU A 148 -26.42 12.11 12.83
CA GLU A 148 -26.84 12.57 14.15
C GLU A 148 -26.95 11.31 15.02
N GLU A 149 -26.11 11.20 16.04
CA GLU A 149 -26.25 10.14 17.05
C GLU A 149 -27.66 10.27 17.65
N PRO A 150 -28.55 9.27 17.49
CA PRO A 150 -29.80 9.29 18.21
C PRO A 150 -29.46 9.11 19.70
N LEU A 151 -29.79 10.11 20.51
CA LEU A 151 -29.72 10.07 21.96
C LEU A 151 -30.34 8.76 22.46
N VAL A 152 -29.49 7.86 22.95
CA VAL A 152 -29.88 6.58 23.56
C VAL A 152 -30.62 6.87 24.87
N PRO A 153 -31.91 6.51 25.02
CA PRO A 153 -32.52 6.39 26.34
C PRO A 153 -32.03 5.09 26.98
N GLU A 154 -31.64 5.22 28.25
CA GLU A 154 -31.13 4.21 29.17
C GLU A 154 -31.81 2.82 29.02
N ILE A 155 -31.00 1.79 28.76
CA ILE A 155 -31.44 0.40 28.65
C ILE A 155 -31.75 -0.14 30.04
N GLN A 156 -33.00 -0.52 30.30
CA GLN A 156 -33.35 -1.50 31.33
C GLN A 156 -33.39 -2.88 30.65
N GLU A 157 -32.47 -3.78 31.02
CA GLU A 157 -32.60 -5.22 30.72
C GLU A 157 -33.84 -5.77 31.46
N PRO A 158 -34.66 -6.66 30.84
CA PRO A 158 -34.33 -8.09 30.94
C PRO A 158 -34.87 -9.04 29.83
N MET A 159 -34.22 -10.22 29.80
CA MET A 159 -34.71 -11.58 29.48
C MET A 159 -34.97 -12.05 28.03
N VAL A 160 -34.21 -13.09 27.68
CA VAL A 160 -34.33 -14.06 26.57
C VAL A 160 -35.49 -15.05 26.89
N PRO A 161 -36.26 -15.59 25.91
CA PRO A 161 -35.88 -16.87 25.27
C PRO A 161 -36.27 -17.09 23.78
N GLN A 162 -35.28 -17.62 23.03
CA GLN A 162 -35.28 -18.56 21.88
C GLN A 162 -36.48 -18.69 20.92
N GLN A 163 -36.20 -18.60 19.60
CA GLN A 163 -36.57 -19.60 18.56
C GLN A 163 -35.89 -19.31 17.19
N THR A 164 -35.22 -20.33 16.63
CA THR A 164 -34.62 -20.49 15.27
C THR A 164 -35.65 -20.95 14.22
N PRO A 165 -35.32 -21.17 12.92
CA PRO A 165 -34.40 -20.50 11.99
C PRO A 165 -35.07 -20.21 10.62
N ALA A 166 -34.50 -19.34 9.77
CA ALA A 166 -34.84 -19.34 8.35
C ALA A 166 -33.59 -19.11 7.48
N GLU A 167 -33.49 -20.00 6.50
CA GLU A 167 -32.46 -20.19 5.48
C GLU A 167 -32.15 -18.95 4.65
N GLY A 168 -30.89 -18.85 4.23
CA GLY A 168 -30.43 -17.97 3.16
C GLY A 168 -28.97 -18.27 2.83
N ASP A 169 -28.75 -18.80 1.63
CA ASP A 169 -27.46 -19.22 1.08
C ASP A 169 -26.30 -18.22 1.28
N PRO A 170 -25.05 -18.70 1.40
CA PRO A 170 -23.88 -17.87 1.55
C PRO A 170 -23.53 -17.22 0.20
N CYS A 171 -23.84 -15.92 0.06
CA CYS A 171 -23.18 -15.11 -0.96
C CYS A 171 -21.68 -15.10 -0.66
N ASP A 172 -20.90 -15.43 -1.68
CA ASP A 172 -19.44 -15.42 -1.71
C ASP A 172 -18.96 -13.96 -1.55
N CYS A 173 -19.00 -13.46 -0.31
CA CYS A 173 -18.56 -12.14 0.06
C CYS A 173 -17.02 -12.16 0.04
N ALA A 174 -16.44 -11.75 -1.08
CA ALA A 174 -15.04 -11.34 -1.11
C ALA A 174 -14.79 -10.42 0.10
N LEU A 175 -13.99 -10.87 1.07
CA LEU A 175 -13.71 -10.13 2.29
C LEU A 175 -13.05 -8.80 1.91
N VAL A 176 -13.79 -7.70 2.03
CA VAL A 176 -13.27 -6.35 1.78
C VAL A 176 -12.74 -5.80 3.10
N ILE A 177 -11.51 -5.29 3.10
CA ILE A 177 -10.94 -4.60 4.26
C ILE A 177 -11.81 -3.39 4.57
N GLY A 178 -12.30 -3.28 5.81
CA GLY A 178 -13.18 -2.21 6.25
C GLY A 178 -13.04 -1.90 7.74
N LEU A 179 -13.89 -1.00 8.24
CA LEU A 179 -13.88 -0.58 9.66
C LEU A 179 -13.78 -1.78 10.60
N GLY A 180 -12.82 -1.74 11.53
CA GLY A 180 -12.60 -2.81 12.51
C GLY A 180 -11.76 -3.99 12.03
N SER A 181 -11.43 -4.08 10.75
CA SER A 181 -10.57 -5.15 10.21
C SER A 181 -9.18 -5.13 10.85
N ILE A 182 -8.64 -6.31 11.14
CA ILE A 182 -7.26 -6.47 11.57
C ILE A 182 -6.39 -6.69 10.34
N VAL A 183 -5.38 -5.84 10.18
CA VAL A 183 -4.60 -5.73 8.96
C VAL A 183 -3.10 -5.78 9.23
N ALA A 184 -2.37 -6.17 8.20
CA ALA A 184 -0.91 -6.05 8.10
C ALA A 184 -0.56 -5.39 6.76
N HIS A 185 0.67 -4.89 6.63
CA HIS A 185 1.19 -4.46 5.34
C HIS A 185 1.19 -5.61 4.33
N ALA A 186 0.72 -5.33 3.11
CA ALA A 186 0.68 -6.28 2.01
C ALA A 186 2.02 -6.38 1.24
N ASP A 187 3.06 -5.63 1.64
CA ASP A 187 4.32 -5.61 0.90
C ASP A 187 5.18 -6.86 1.08
N THR A 188 6.06 -7.08 0.10
CA THR A 188 6.98 -8.23 0.03
C THR A 188 7.99 -8.22 1.19
N TYR A 189 8.26 -7.05 1.78
CA TYR A 189 9.11 -6.89 2.96
C TYR A 189 8.39 -7.14 4.29
N SER A 190 7.11 -7.53 4.27
CA SER A 190 6.32 -7.81 5.48
C SER A 190 6.96 -8.85 6.40
N ALA A 191 7.84 -9.72 5.89
CA ALA A 191 8.64 -10.66 6.69
C ALA A 191 9.60 -9.95 7.67
N LEU A 192 10.02 -8.72 7.36
CA LEU A 192 10.93 -7.94 8.20
C LEU A 192 10.22 -7.22 9.34
N TYR A 193 8.90 -7.01 9.22
CA TYR A 193 8.09 -6.36 10.25
C TYR A 193 6.67 -6.93 10.27
N VAL A 194 6.44 -7.95 11.11
CA VAL A 194 5.09 -8.45 11.42
C VAL A 194 4.38 -7.41 12.27
N GLN A 195 3.66 -6.51 11.62
CA GLN A 195 2.97 -5.40 12.27
C GLN A 195 1.46 -5.62 12.18
N LYS A 196 0.82 -5.66 13.35
CA LYS A 196 -0.62 -5.77 13.50
C LYS A 196 -1.22 -4.38 13.66
N GLY A 197 -2.24 -4.09 12.86
CA GLY A 197 -2.98 -2.85 12.88
C GLY A 197 -4.47 -3.09 12.87
N LYS A 198 -5.23 -2.12 13.37
CA LYS A 198 -6.69 -2.13 13.34
C LYS A 198 -7.18 -0.96 12.49
N VAL A 199 -8.06 -1.25 11.54
CA VAL A 199 -8.76 -0.21 10.78
C VAL A 199 -9.73 0.51 11.72
N ILE A 200 -9.53 1.81 11.90
CA ILE A 200 -10.35 2.66 12.77
C ILE A 200 -11.30 3.57 11.98
N GLU A 201 -11.06 3.76 10.69
CA GLU A 201 -11.93 4.52 9.80
C GLU A 201 -11.90 3.92 8.39
N ASP A 202 -13.05 3.82 7.74
CA ASP A 202 -13.19 3.41 6.35
C ASP A 202 -13.59 4.62 5.50
N LEU A 203 -12.78 4.92 4.48
CA LEU A 203 -12.94 6.06 3.58
C LEU A 203 -13.29 5.61 2.14
N GLY A 204 -13.70 4.35 1.95
CA GLY A 204 -14.02 3.77 0.64
C GLY A 204 -12.84 2.99 0.07
N ASP A 205 -12.01 3.63 -0.75
CA ASP A 205 -10.79 3.00 -1.32
C ASP A 205 -9.60 3.05 -0.35
N GLU A 206 -9.69 3.92 0.64
CA GLU A 206 -8.69 4.16 1.68
C GLU A 206 -9.25 3.81 3.05
N VAL A 207 -8.36 3.51 4.00
CA VAL A 207 -8.68 3.23 5.40
C VAL A 207 -7.66 3.91 6.31
N VAL A 208 -8.08 4.29 7.51
CA VAL A 208 -7.18 4.78 8.55
C VAL A 208 -6.88 3.63 9.50
N VAL A 209 -5.60 3.37 9.73
CA VAL A 209 -5.13 2.25 10.55
C VAL A 209 -4.41 2.77 11.79
N ALA A 210 -4.75 2.17 12.94
CA ALA A 210 -4.01 2.31 14.18
C ALA A 210 -3.11 1.08 14.39
N TRP A 211 -1.80 1.30 14.44
CA TRP A 211 -0.81 0.24 14.58
C TRP A 211 -0.48 -0.05 16.05
N GLU A 212 -0.40 -1.34 16.43
CA GLU A 212 -0.15 -1.73 17.83
C GLU A 212 1.20 -1.27 18.38
N HIS A 213 2.26 -1.21 17.54
CA HIS A 213 3.59 -0.77 17.97
C HIS A 213 3.72 0.76 18.19
N TRP A 214 2.62 1.51 18.06
CA TRP A 214 2.54 2.94 18.35
C TRP A 214 1.68 3.25 19.59
N GLN A 215 1.32 2.24 20.40
CA GLN A 215 0.47 2.42 21.59
C GLN A 215 0.98 3.52 22.57
N ASP A 216 2.30 3.72 22.66
CA ASP A 216 2.90 4.74 23.54
C ASP A 216 2.98 6.16 22.93
N LYS A 217 2.56 6.33 21.67
CA LYS A 217 2.61 7.62 20.97
C LYS A 217 1.19 8.09 20.65
N PRO A 218 0.74 9.23 21.21
CA PRO A 218 -0.60 9.73 20.97
C PRO A 218 -0.71 10.19 19.51
N LYS A 219 -1.52 9.48 18.72
CA LYS A 219 -1.98 9.86 17.36
C LYS A 219 -0.99 9.68 16.21
N LYS A 220 -0.57 8.45 15.93
CA LYS A 220 -0.16 8.07 14.57
C LYS A 220 -1.16 7.10 13.99
N THR A 221 -2.24 7.68 13.46
CA THR A 221 -3.21 7.00 12.63
C THR A 221 -2.89 7.38 11.20
N ASP A 222 -2.31 6.45 10.46
CA ASP A 222 -1.90 6.69 9.09
C ASP A 222 -2.97 6.15 8.13
N ARG A 223 -3.09 6.80 6.97
CA ARG A 223 -4.10 6.50 5.95
C ARG A 223 -3.47 5.65 4.85
N TYR A 224 -4.12 4.54 4.51
CA TYR A 224 -3.64 3.54 3.57
C TYR A 224 -4.69 3.22 2.53
N PHE A 225 -4.29 2.85 1.31
CA PHE A 225 -5.22 2.20 0.40
C PHE A 225 -5.53 0.79 0.91
N LYS A 226 -6.75 0.31 0.71
CA LYS A 226 -7.12 -1.08 1.06
C LYS A 226 -6.21 -2.11 0.37
N ASP A 227 -5.70 -1.72 -0.79
CA ASP A 227 -4.78 -2.52 -1.60
C ASP A 227 -3.37 -2.67 -1.02
N ASP A 228 -3.01 -1.81 -0.07
CA ASP A 228 -1.71 -1.80 0.61
C ASP A 228 -1.70 -2.65 1.88
N LEU A 229 -2.87 -3.21 2.19
CA LEU A 229 -3.14 -3.96 3.38
C LEU A 229 -3.61 -5.36 3.01
N ARG A 230 -3.31 -6.31 3.88
CA ARG A 230 -3.88 -7.65 3.87
C ARG A 230 -4.52 -7.92 5.21
N PHE A 231 -5.48 -8.84 5.26
CA PHE A 231 -5.93 -9.34 6.54
C PHE A 231 -4.75 -9.94 7.31
N TRP A 232 -4.64 -9.57 8.58
CA TRP A 232 -3.66 -10.18 9.44
C TRP A 232 -4.03 -11.65 9.64
N GLN A 233 -3.10 -12.54 9.30
CA GLN A 233 -3.23 -13.97 9.55
C GLN A 233 -2.43 -14.29 10.80
N GLU A 234 -3.07 -14.95 11.78
CA GLU A 234 -2.34 -15.66 12.82
C GLU A 234 -1.57 -16.77 12.13
N THR A 235 -0.31 -16.53 11.82
CA THR A 235 0.60 -17.64 11.53
C THR A 235 0.66 -18.48 12.79
N ASN A 236 -0.05 -19.62 12.77
CA ASN A 236 0.08 -20.70 13.73
C ASN A 236 1.57 -20.92 14.02
N GLN A 237 1.93 -20.81 15.30
CA GLN A 237 3.22 -21.23 15.84
C GLN A 237 3.52 -22.69 15.51
#